data_AF-A0A940P4N6-F1
#
_entry.id   AF-A0A940P4N6-F1
#
_cell.length_a   1.000
_cell.length_b   1.000
_cell.length_c   1.000
_cell.angle_alpha   90.00
_cell.angle_beta   90.00
_cell.angle_gamma   90.00
#
_symmetry.space_group_name_H-M   'P 1'
#
loop_
_entity.id
_entity.type
_entity.pdbx_description
1 polymer ?
#
loop_
_entity_poly.entity_id
_entity_poly.type
_entity_poly.pdbx_seq_one_letter_code
_entity_poly.pdbx_strand_id
1 'polypeptide(L)'
;MKTNRKTALLTAAAIAVGALSVPCGTVSAADGKVIKVEFESGTLKDCEEREPITWEQVDEDGFGNVCDMKGWSGDSYVYIDRKEATAEVTVDIEKEGYYALDICYIQCFGNPEKPDKTQYLIVNGESQGEVLFPFNSGKGWEMLPAGYVHLNKGKNTIAIKSYWGYTFLDYLTLSDAPAYLTNFEPAAAPCDPDASPEARKLYAYLRSVYGKHILSGQQEYCGSHNYNKDAHRDDAKIDYLVDNEAEFEYI
;
A
#
# COMPACT_ATOMS: atom_id res chain seq x y z
N MET A 1 29.78 -26.66 -58.37
CA MET A 1 30.28 -26.03 -57.14
C MET A 1 29.13 -25.93 -56.15
N LYS A 2 29.17 -26.73 -55.07
CA LYS A 2 28.18 -26.71 -53.99
C LYS A 2 28.57 -25.61 -52.99
N THR A 3 27.68 -24.67 -52.72
CA THR A 3 27.82 -23.69 -51.64
C THR A 3 26.77 -23.99 -50.58
N ASN A 4 27.22 -24.66 -49.52
CA ASN A 4 26.52 -24.76 -48.24
C ASN A 4 26.96 -23.60 -47.35
N ARG A 5 26.00 -22.87 -46.76
CA ARG A 5 26.14 -22.13 -45.47
C ARG A 5 24.73 -21.73 -45.01
N LYS A 6 24.09 -22.60 -44.24
CA LYS A 6 23.91 -22.52 -42.76
C LYS A 6 22.94 -21.41 -42.34
N THR A 7 21.66 -21.75 -42.32
CA THR A 7 20.59 -21.04 -41.60
C THR A 7 20.82 -21.24 -40.10
N ALA A 8 20.98 -20.14 -39.35
CA ALA A 8 21.05 -20.15 -37.90
C ALA A 8 19.63 -20.34 -37.34
N LEU A 9 19.40 -21.42 -36.58
CA LEU A 9 18.21 -21.53 -35.73
C LEU A 9 18.39 -20.58 -34.54
N LEU A 10 17.58 -19.52 -34.50
CA LEU A 10 17.29 -18.78 -33.27
C LEU A 10 16.22 -19.55 -32.50
N THR A 11 16.63 -20.33 -31.49
CA THR A 11 15.73 -20.82 -30.45
C THR A 11 15.34 -19.64 -29.56
N ALA A 12 14.17 -19.06 -29.81
CA ALA A 12 13.52 -18.15 -28.87
C ALA A 12 13.00 -18.98 -27.68
N ALA A 13 13.66 -18.86 -26.54
CA ALA A 13 13.15 -19.37 -25.27
C ALA A 13 11.94 -18.50 -24.88
N ALA A 14 10.74 -19.09 -24.99
CA ALA A 14 9.52 -18.48 -24.47
C ALA A 14 9.58 -18.52 -22.92
N ILE A 15 9.86 -17.38 -22.30
CA ILE A 15 9.64 -17.20 -20.87
C ILE A 15 8.13 -17.00 -20.70
N ALA A 16 7.44 -18.09 -20.37
CA ALA A 16 6.08 -18.02 -19.89
C ALA A 16 6.11 -17.39 -18.49
N VAL A 17 5.90 -16.08 -18.41
CA VAL A 17 5.56 -15.43 -17.14
C VAL A 17 4.14 -15.87 -16.80
N GLY A 18 4.05 -16.88 -15.93
CA GLY A 18 2.79 -17.27 -15.32
C GLY A 18 2.28 -16.09 -14.48
N ALA A 19 1.30 -15.37 -15.01
CA ALA A 19 0.49 -14.45 -14.23
C ALA A 19 -0.27 -15.27 -13.18
N LEU A 20 0.26 -15.33 -11.95
CA LEU A 20 -0.54 -15.76 -10.81
C LEU A 20 -1.59 -14.68 -10.58
N SER A 21 -2.78 -14.91 -11.13
CA SER A 21 -3.99 -14.19 -10.74
C SER A 21 -4.20 -14.43 -9.25
N VAL A 22 -3.89 -13.43 -8.43
CA VAL A 22 -4.41 -13.37 -7.06
C VAL A 22 -5.92 -13.29 -7.21
N PRO A 23 -6.70 -14.27 -6.70
CA PRO A 23 -8.14 -14.12 -6.70
C PRO A 23 -8.44 -12.91 -5.83
N CYS A 24 -9.04 -11.87 -6.44
CA CYS A 24 -9.71 -10.81 -5.71
C CYS A 24 -10.81 -11.49 -4.89
N GLY A 25 -10.50 -11.76 -3.62
CA GLY A 25 -11.47 -12.30 -2.70
C GLY A 25 -12.59 -11.29 -2.58
N THR A 26 -13.82 -11.71 -2.87
CA THR A 26 -15.01 -10.96 -2.52
C THR A 26 -14.98 -10.74 -1.01
N VAL A 27 -14.71 -9.52 -0.58
CA VAL A 27 -14.84 -9.13 0.82
C VAL A 27 -16.34 -9.09 1.09
N SER A 28 -16.84 -10.09 1.81
CA SER A 28 -18.19 -10.01 2.37
C SER A 28 -18.19 -8.82 3.32
N ALA A 29 -19.05 -7.83 3.06
CA ALA A 29 -19.30 -6.75 4.00
C ALA A 29 -19.66 -7.39 5.34
N ALA A 30 -18.84 -7.15 6.36
CA ALA A 30 -19.19 -7.51 7.72
C ALA A 30 -20.40 -6.66 8.14
N ASP A 31 -21.35 -7.24 8.87
CA ASP A 31 -22.51 -6.58 9.49
C ASP A 31 -22.14 -5.52 10.56
N GLY A 32 -20.97 -4.90 10.44
CA GLY A 32 -20.43 -3.87 11.33
C GLY A 32 -20.97 -2.49 10.99
N LYS A 33 -20.87 -1.59 11.98
CA LYS A 33 -21.22 -0.17 11.82
C LYS A 33 -20.30 0.46 10.77
N VAL A 34 -20.85 0.82 9.61
CA VAL A 34 -20.15 1.61 8.60
C VAL A 34 -20.24 3.08 9.00
N ILE A 35 -19.10 3.73 9.15
CA ILE A 35 -19.01 5.19 9.34
C ILE A 35 -18.83 5.79 7.95
N LYS A 36 -19.73 6.68 7.54
CA LYS A 36 -19.63 7.43 6.28
C LYS A 36 -19.36 8.90 6.58
N VAL A 37 -18.40 9.50 5.88
CA VAL A 37 -18.09 10.93 6.00
C VAL A 37 -17.86 11.55 4.63
N GLU A 38 -18.61 12.61 4.33
CA GLU A 38 -18.55 13.34 3.06
C GLU A 38 -17.32 14.25 3.03
N PHE A 39 -16.57 14.29 1.93
CA PHE A 39 -15.35 15.11 1.83
C PHE A 39 -15.65 16.60 1.86
N GLU A 40 -16.81 17.03 1.34
CA GLU A 40 -17.24 18.44 1.34
C GLU A 40 -17.55 18.97 2.75
N SER A 41 -17.73 18.09 3.74
CA SER A 41 -17.87 18.47 5.15
C SER A 41 -16.54 18.77 5.84
N GLY A 42 -15.43 18.46 5.17
CA GLY A 42 -14.07 18.53 5.69
C GLY A 42 -13.40 19.90 5.57
N THR A 43 -12.10 19.92 5.89
CA THR A 43 -11.21 21.05 5.62
C THR A 43 -10.56 20.85 4.26
N LEU A 44 -10.82 21.79 3.34
CA LEU A 44 -10.25 21.80 2.00
C LEU A 44 -9.14 22.84 1.91
N LYS A 45 -8.02 22.47 1.30
CA LYS A 45 -6.90 23.38 1.07
C LYS A 45 -6.44 23.26 -0.38
N ASP A 46 -6.35 24.39 -1.08
CA ASP A 46 -5.88 24.47 -2.47
C ASP A 46 -6.67 23.56 -3.46
N CYS A 47 -7.86 23.09 -3.06
CA CYS A 47 -8.82 22.42 -3.94
C CYS A 47 -9.48 23.44 -4.87
N GLU A 48 -10.18 22.98 -5.91
CA GLU A 48 -10.95 23.90 -6.77
C GLU A 48 -12.02 24.64 -5.93
N GLU A 49 -11.89 25.97 -5.84
CA GLU A 49 -12.66 26.82 -4.91
C GLU A 49 -13.94 27.43 -5.51
N ARG A 50 -14.34 27.00 -6.72
CA ARG A 50 -15.68 27.35 -7.20
C ARG A 50 -16.67 26.76 -6.18
N GLU A 51 -17.72 27.51 -5.83
CA GLU A 51 -18.89 27.09 -5.02
C GLU A 51 -19.14 25.57 -5.07
N PRO A 52 -19.68 24.94 -4.00
CA PRO A 52 -19.76 23.48 -3.84
C PRO A 52 -19.91 22.76 -5.18
N ILE A 53 -18.95 21.90 -5.52
CA ILE A 53 -18.88 21.38 -6.88
C ILE A 53 -20.05 20.43 -7.11
N THR A 54 -20.96 20.83 -8.00
CA THR A 54 -22.14 20.05 -8.40
C THR A 54 -22.20 19.89 -9.91
N TRP A 55 -21.04 19.78 -10.58
CA TRP A 55 -21.04 19.62 -12.02
C TRP A 55 -21.68 18.27 -12.34
N GLU A 56 -22.73 18.28 -13.16
CA GLU A 56 -23.35 17.03 -13.59
C GLU A 56 -22.54 16.30 -14.66
N GLN A 57 -21.56 16.99 -15.26
CA GLN A 57 -20.67 16.43 -16.28
C GLN A 57 -19.31 17.13 -16.31
N VAL A 58 -18.31 16.41 -16.79
CA VAL A 58 -17.05 16.96 -17.32
C VAL A 58 -17.05 16.71 -18.83
N ASP A 59 -16.86 17.77 -19.62
CA ASP A 59 -17.07 17.72 -21.08
C ASP A 59 -16.09 16.78 -21.81
N GLU A 60 -14.85 16.70 -21.34
CA GLU A 60 -13.80 15.86 -21.93
C GLU A 60 -13.04 15.10 -20.86
N ASP A 61 -13.17 13.78 -20.88
CA ASP A 61 -12.33 12.83 -20.16
C ASP A 61 -10.99 12.64 -20.89
N GLY A 62 -10.16 11.70 -20.40
CA GLY A 62 -8.86 11.37 -20.99
C GLY A 62 -8.88 10.95 -22.47
N PHE A 63 -10.05 10.72 -23.05
CA PHE A 63 -10.28 10.38 -24.46
C PHE A 63 -11.15 11.37 -25.23
N GLY A 64 -11.57 12.47 -24.60
CA GLY A 64 -12.48 13.44 -25.20
C GLY A 64 -13.94 12.99 -25.21
N ASN A 65 -14.33 12.05 -24.33
CA ASN A 65 -15.73 11.73 -24.09
C ASN A 65 -16.27 12.52 -22.90
N VAL A 66 -17.59 12.70 -22.84
CA VAL A 66 -18.23 13.28 -21.64
C VAL A 66 -18.13 12.29 -20.48
N CYS A 67 -17.66 12.76 -19.33
CA CYS A 67 -17.74 12.02 -18.07
C CYS A 67 -18.99 12.45 -17.31
N ASP A 68 -19.89 11.49 -17.05
CA ASP A 68 -21.06 11.68 -16.18
C ASP A 68 -20.60 11.77 -14.72
N MET A 69 -21.02 12.84 -14.06
CA MET A 69 -20.68 13.12 -12.66
C MET A 69 -21.88 12.98 -11.74
N LYS A 70 -23.08 12.63 -12.25
CA LYS A 70 -24.31 12.53 -11.44
C LYS A 70 -24.24 11.44 -10.39
N GLY A 71 -25.02 11.62 -9.33
CA GLY A 71 -25.19 10.62 -8.27
C GLY A 71 -24.17 10.70 -7.14
N TRP A 72 -23.52 11.86 -6.98
CA TRP A 72 -22.77 12.14 -5.75
C TRP A 72 -23.71 12.13 -4.55
N SER A 73 -23.14 11.88 -3.38
CA SER A 73 -23.84 11.92 -2.12
C SER A 73 -23.72 13.30 -1.45
N GLY A 74 -24.44 13.51 -0.35
CA GLY A 74 -24.43 14.80 0.33
C GLY A 74 -24.91 15.94 -0.58
N ASP A 75 -24.26 17.09 -0.47
CA ASP A 75 -24.64 18.30 -1.19
C ASP A 75 -23.73 18.56 -2.41
N SER A 76 -22.49 18.05 -2.39
CA SER A 76 -21.48 18.28 -3.44
C SER A 76 -20.38 17.24 -3.37
N TYR A 77 -19.31 17.41 -4.16
CA TYR A 77 -18.09 16.62 -4.04
C TYR A 77 -16.85 17.53 -4.14
N VAL A 78 -15.67 16.97 -3.86
CA VAL A 78 -14.40 17.71 -3.84
C VAL A 78 -13.57 17.35 -5.07
N TYR A 79 -12.93 18.36 -5.68
CA TYR A 79 -11.97 18.16 -6.76
C TYR A 79 -10.56 18.55 -6.32
N ILE A 80 -9.66 17.56 -6.24
CA ILE A 80 -8.23 17.77 -6.00
C ILE A 80 -7.49 17.86 -7.35
N ASP A 81 -7.46 19.05 -7.93
CA ASP A 81 -7.03 19.28 -9.32
C ASP A 81 -5.54 19.60 -9.47
N ARG A 82 -4.94 20.24 -8.46
CA ARG A 82 -3.58 20.79 -8.50
C ARG A 82 -2.68 20.22 -7.42
N LYS A 83 -1.38 20.51 -7.55
CA LYS A 83 -0.37 20.13 -6.56
C LYS A 83 -0.71 20.76 -5.19
N GLU A 84 -0.46 20.01 -4.12
CA GLU A 84 -0.73 20.40 -2.73
C GLU A 84 -2.22 20.48 -2.32
N ALA A 85 -3.16 20.37 -3.28
CA ALA A 85 -4.58 20.27 -2.97
C ALA A 85 -4.84 19.14 -1.98
N THR A 86 -5.58 19.42 -0.91
CA THR A 86 -5.80 18.46 0.18
C THR A 86 -7.26 18.53 0.63
N ALA A 87 -7.91 17.37 0.69
CA ALA A 87 -9.23 17.19 1.29
C ALA A 87 -9.08 16.38 2.57
N GLU A 88 -9.34 16.99 3.73
CA GLU A 88 -9.22 16.36 5.05
C GLU A 88 -10.58 16.28 5.76
N VAL A 89 -10.95 15.10 6.24
CA VAL A 89 -12.13 14.90 7.07
C VAL A 89 -11.75 14.44 8.47
N THR A 90 -12.63 14.73 9.44
CA THR A 90 -12.48 14.27 10.83
C THR A 90 -13.50 13.18 11.13
N VAL A 91 -13.05 12.09 11.75
CA VAL A 91 -13.89 10.96 12.19
C VAL A 91 -13.75 10.76 13.69
N ASP A 92 -14.83 10.35 14.38
CA ASP A 92 -14.81 10.00 15.80
C ASP A 92 -14.98 8.49 15.96
N ILE A 93 -13.98 7.85 16.56
CA ILE A 93 -13.82 6.39 16.61
C ILE A 93 -14.01 5.89 18.03
N GLU A 94 -14.94 4.96 18.22
CA GLU A 94 -15.29 4.44 19.56
C GLU A 94 -14.20 3.54 20.15
N LYS A 95 -13.48 2.80 19.29
CA LYS A 95 -12.46 1.82 19.67
C LYS A 95 -11.24 1.95 18.77
N GLU A 96 -10.07 2.08 19.39
CA GLU A 96 -8.80 2.06 18.67
C GLU A 96 -8.61 0.73 17.91
N GLY A 97 -8.07 0.82 16.69
CA GLY A 97 -7.72 -0.34 15.89
C GLY A 97 -7.58 -0.05 14.40
N TYR A 98 -7.48 -1.12 13.61
CA TYR A 98 -7.49 -1.03 12.15
C TYR A 98 -8.91 -0.99 11.60
N TYR A 99 -9.11 -0.12 10.62
CA TYR A 99 -10.35 0.04 9.86
C TYR A 99 -10.09 -0.13 8.37
N ALA A 100 -10.99 -0.81 7.67
CA ALA A 100 -10.99 -0.80 6.21
C ALA A 100 -11.47 0.57 5.74
N LEU A 101 -10.70 1.19 4.84
CA LEU A 101 -11.02 2.49 4.25
C LEU A 101 -11.39 2.28 2.79
N ASP A 102 -12.62 2.66 2.45
CA ASP A 102 -13.05 2.77 1.06
C ASP A 102 -13.36 4.24 0.72
N ILE A 103 -13.06 4.66 -0.50
CA ILE A 103 -13.23 6.03 -0.98
C ILE A 103 -14.13 6.04 -2.21
N CYS A 104 -15.22 6.79 -2.17
CA CYS A 104 -16.08 7.02 -3.33
C CYS A 104 -15.49 8.13 -4.21
N TYR A 105 -15.26 7.83 -5.49
CA TYR A 105 -14.50 8.72 -6.35
C TYR A 105 -14.92 8.65 -7.82
N ILE A 106 -14.53 9.70 -8.56
CA ILE A 106 -14.40 9.68 -10.02
C ILE A 106 -13.00 10.14 -10.40
N GLN A 107 -12.38 9.42 -11.33
CA GLN A 107 -11.16 9.76 -12.02
C GLN A 107 -11.40 9.60 -13.52
N CYS A 108 -11.48 10.73 -14.23
CA CYS A 108 -11.80 10.76 -15.65
C CYS A 108 -10.65 11.31 -16.52
N PHE A 109 -9.45 11.48 -15.98
CA PHE A 109 -8.32 12.11 -16.66
C PHE A 109 -7.10 11.19 -16.77
N GLY A 110 -6.49 11.11 -17.95
CA GLY A 110 -5.34 10.23 -18.19
C GLY A 110 -5.74 8.96 -18.93
N ASN A 111 -4.86 7.95 -18.92
CA ASN A 111 -5.03 6.74 -19.72
C ASN A 111 -5.53 5.57 -18.85
N PRO A 112 -6.70 4.96 -19.10
CA PRO A 112 -7.21 3.82 -18.35
C PRO A 112 -6.37 2.55 -18.48
N GLU A 113 -5.62 2.38 -19.59
CA GLU A 113 -4.71 1.25 -19.76
C GLU A 113 -3.44 1.43 -18.90
N LYS A 114 -3.18 2.65 -18.44
CA LYS A 114 -2.02 3.03 -17.62
C LYS A 114 -2.46 4.00 -16.53
N PRO A 115 -3.19 3.54 -15.50
CA PRO A 115 -3.68 4.40 -14.43
C PRO A 115 -2.49 5.08 -13.76
N ASP A 116 -2.53 6.41 -13.70
CA ASP A 116 -1.41 7.27 -13.31
C ASP A 116 -1.81 8.28 -12.23
N LYS A 117 -3.08 8.33 -11.82
CA LYS A 117 -3.55 9.27 -10.79
C LYS A 117 -3.39 8.70 -9.40
N THR A 118 -2.16 8.75 -8.92
CA THR A 118 -1.81 8.44 -7.54
C THR A 118 -1.92 9.68 -6.67
N GLN A 119 -2.45 9.52 -5.45
CA GLN A 119 -2.52 10.55 -4.40
C GLN A 119 -1.89 10.03 -3.11
N TYR A 120 -1.61 10.92 -2.16
CA TYR A 120 -1.15 10.53 -0.83
C TYR A 120 -2.31 10.38 0.14
N LEU A 121 -2.31 9.29 0.91
CA LEU A 121 -3.18 9.11 2.06
C LEU A 121 -2.44 9.56 3.31
N ILE A 122 -3.06 10.43 4.09
CA ILE A 122 -2.50 10.95 5.34
C ILE A 122 -3.51 10.67 6.45
N VAL A 123 -3.06 10.10 7.57
CA VAL A 123 -3.89 9.82 8.74
C VAL A 123 -3.22 10.46 9.95
N ASN A 124 -3.96 11.31 10.68
CA ASN A 124 -3.44 12.04 11.84
C ASN A 124 -2.12 12.81 11.56
N GLY A 125 -1.97 13.34 10.34
CA GLY A 125 -0.77 14.05 9.90
C GLY A 125 0.38 13.16 9.42
N GLU A 126 0.26 11.84 9.50
CA GLU A 126 1.28 10.87 9.06
C GLU A 126 0.92 10.24 7.71
N SER A 127 1.90 10.18 6.81
CA SER A 127 1.73 9.55 5.50
C SER A 127 1.55 8.05 5.62
N GLN A 128 0.48 7.52 5.02
CA GLN A 128 0.20 6.09 4.88
C GLN A 128 0.70 5.52 3.53
N GLY A 129 1.31 6.38 2.71
CA GLY A 129 1.79 6.03 1.38
C GLY A 129 0.86 6.52 0.27
N GLU A 130 0.94 5.81 -0.85
CA GLU A 130 0.34 6.19 -2.13
C GLU A 130 -0.93 5.36 -2.40
N VAL A 131 -1.99 6.04 -2.84
CA VAL A 131 -3.25 5.43 -3.28
C VAL A 131 -3.46 5.75 -4.74
N LEU A 132 -3.50 4.73 -5.58
CA LEU A 132 -3.82 4.85 -7.00
C LEU A 132 -5.33 4.92 -7.17
N PHE A 133 -5.83 5.93 -7.88
CA PHE A 133 -7.22 6.05 -8.32
C PHE A 133 -7.32 5.65 -9.79
N PRO A 134 -7.79 4.43 -10.11
CA PRO A 134 -7.95 4.00 -11.49
C PRO A 134 -8.97 4.84 -12.25
N PHE A 135 -8.75 5.02 -13.55
CA PHE A 135 -9.73 5.66 -14.42
C PHE A 135 -11.08 4.92 -14.39
N ASN A 136 -12.16 5.66 -14.17
CA ASN A 136 -13.53 5.11 -14.10
C ASN A 136 -14.60 5.97 -14.80
N SER A 137 -14.20 6.88 -15.70
CA SER A 137 -15.15 7.62 -16.56
C SER A 137 -16.18 6.68 -17.20
N GLY A 138 -17.45 7.09 -17.17
CA GLY A 138 -18.58 6.31 -17.71
C GLY A 138 -19.12 5.19 -16.82
N LYS A 139 -18.50 4.93 -15.66
CA LYS A 139 -19.01 3.98 -14.66
C LYS A 139 -19.81 4.64 -13.53
N GLY A 140 -19.71 5.97 -13.43
CA GLY A 140 -20.23 6.74 -12.30
C GLY A 140 -19.33 6.65 -11.07
N TRP A 141 -19.84 7.11 -9.94
CA TRP A 141 -19.15 7.05 -8.66
C TRP A 141 -18.93 5.60 -8.21
N GLU A 142 -17.65 5.21 -8.05
CA GLU A 142 -17.26 3.86 -7.61
C GLU A 142 -16.52 3.92 -6.26
N MET A 143 -16.65 2.87 -5.46
CA MET A 143 -15.87 2.69 -4.24
C MET A 143 -14.50 2.10 -4.57
N LEU A 144 -13.44 2.78 -4.13
CA LEU A 144 -12.07 2.30 -4.16
C LEU A 144 -11.67 1.75 -2.78
N PRO A 145 -11.30 0.47 -2.66
CA PRO A 145 -10.65 -0.05 -1.46
C PRO A 145 -9.25 0.56 -1.30
N ALA A 146 -9.15 1.57 -0.43
CA ALA A 146 -7.92 2.33 -0.19
C ALA A 146 -7.04 1.74 0.92
N GLY A 147 -7.31 0.49 1.32
CA GLY A 147 -6.51 -0.27 2.27
C GLY A 147 -7.03 -0.22 3.69
N TYR A 148 -6.11 -0.36 4.66
CA TYR A 148 -6.42 -0.37 6.08
C TYR A 148 -5.66 0.73 6.79
N VAL A 149 -6.36 1.48 7.65
CA VAL A 149 -5.79 2.57 8.43
C VAL A 149 -5.91 2.28 9.93
N HIS A 150 -4.87 2.59 10.69
CA HIS A 150 -4.93 2.54 12.15
C HIS A 150 -5.52 3.85 12.68
N LEU A 151 -6.59 3.77 13.46
CA LEU A 151 -7.25 4.92 14.07
C LEU A 151 -7.26 4.79 15.59
N ASN A 152 -6.97 5.90 16.26
CA ASN A 152 -7.03 6.01 17.70
C ASN A 152 -8.48 6.08 18.18
N LYS A 153 -8.75 5.77 19.44
CA LYS A 153 -10.05 6.11 20.04
C LYS A 153 -10.21 7.64 20.08
N GLY A 154 -11.40 8.12 19.71
CA GLY A 154 -11.73 9.54 19.64
C GLY A 154 -11.54 10.12 18.24
N LYS A 155 -11.21 11.41 18.18
CA LYS A 155 -11.05 12.13 16.92
C LYS A 155 -9.78 11.70 16.17
N ASN A 156 -9.93 11.41 14.89
CA ASN A 156 -8.85 11.19 13.94
C ASN A 156 -9.08 12.04 12.68
N THR A 157 -8.01 12.41 11.98
CA THR A 157 -8.10 13.03 10.66
C THR A 157 -7.67 12.06 9.57
N ILE A 158 -8.36 12.10 8.43
CA ILE A 158 -8.02 11.35 7.23
C ILE A 158 -8.02 12.35 6.08
N ALA A 159 -6.89 12.44 5.37
CA ALA A 159 -6.74 13.37 4.26
C ALA A 159 -6.26 12.66 2.99
N ILE A 160 -6.81 13.08 1.87
CA ILE A 160 -6.28 12.78 0.54
C ILE A 160 -5.56 14.03 0.05
N LYS A 161 -4.24 13.92 -0.09
CA LYS A 161 -3.40 14.99 -0.60
C LYS A 161 -2.98 14.67 -2.03
N SER A 162 -3.18 15.64 -2.90
CA SER A 162 -2.80 15.57 -4.31
C SER A 162 -1.31 15.28 -4.47
N TYR A 163 -1.01 14.19 -5.18
CA TYR A 163 0.31 13.94 -5.75
C TYR A 163 0.26 14.20 -7.26
N TRP A 164 -0.57 13.46 -7.98
CA TRP A 164 -0.88 13.74 -9.39
C TRP A 164 -2.11 14.62 -9.56
N GLY A 165 -3.03 14.65 -8.59
CA GLY A 165 -4.28 15.41 -8.65
C GLY A 165 -5.30 14.81 -9.61
N TYR A 166 -6.13 15.66 -10.22
CA TYR A 166 -7.16 15.30 -11.20
C TYR A 166 -8.07 14.14 -10.74
N THR A 167 -8.54 14.22 -9.50
CA THR A 167 -9.41 13.21 -8.88
C THR A 167 -10.58 13.90 -8.15
N PHE A 168 -11.79 13.40 -8.38
CA PHE A 168 -13.00 13.84 -7.69
C PHE A 168 -13.31 12.87 -6.54
N LEU A 169 -13.62 13.41 -5.36
CA LEU A 169 -13.84 12.68 -4.12
C LEU A 169 -15.22 13.05 -3.58
N ASP A 170 -16.09 12.06 -3.38
CA ASP A 170 -17.43 12.27 -2.81
C ASP A 170 -17.38 12.03 -1.30
N TYR A 171 -17.17 10.78 -0.88
CA TYR A 171 -17.09 10.41 0.52
C TYR A 171 -16.10 9.30 0.79
N LEU A 172 -15.83 9.06 2.08
CA LEU A 172 -15.17 7.84 2.53
C LEU A 172 -16.07 7.03 3.45
N THR A 173 -15.81 5.73 3.50
CA THR A 173 -16.39 4.83 4.49
C THR A 173 -15.32 4.11 5.28
N LEU A 174 -15.60 3.93 6.56
CA LEU A 174 -14.81 3.11 7.47
C LEU A 174 -15.67 1.96 7.97
N SER A 175 -15.16 0.75 7.85
CA SER A 175 -15.74 -0.44 8.46
C SER A 175 -14.70 -1.22 9.25
N ASP A 176 -15.16 -2.14 10.08
CA ASP A 176 -14.26 -3.01 10.83
C ASP A 176 -13.30 -3.73 9.86
N ALA A 177 -12.00 -3.68 10.16
CA ALA A 177 -11.03 -4.41 9.38
C ALA A 177 -11.13 -5.92 9.68
N PRO A 178 -10.74 -6.79 8.73
CA PRO A 178 -10.77 -8.23 8.94
C PRO A 178 -9.99 -8.65 10.18
N ALA A 179 -10.56 -9.60 10.94
CA ALA A 179 -9.98 -10.07 12.20
C ALA A 179 -8.55 -10.60 12.05
N TYR A 180 -8.16 -11.11 10.87
CA TYR A 180 -6.81 -11.63 10.65
C TYR A 180 -5.72 -10.55 10.76
N LEU A 181 -6.04 -9.26 10.60
CA LEU A 181 -5.05 -8.18 10.74
C LEU A 181 -4.61 -7.97 12.20
N THR A 182 -5.48 -8.32 13.15
CA THR A 182 -5.20 -8.21 14.59
C THR A 182 -4.96 -9.58 15.25
N ASN A 183 -5.52 -10.64 14.67
CA ASN A 183 -5.47 -12.01 15.20
C ASN A 183 -4.87 -12.99 14.18
N PHE A 184 -3.74 -12.65 13.56
CA PHE A 184 -3.05 -13.59 12.66
C PHE A 184 -2.41 -14.74 13.44
N GLU A 185 -2.77 -15.97 13.08
CA GLU A 185 -2.13 -17.18 13.60
C GLU A 185 -1.36 -17.89 12.48
N PRO A 186 -0.02 -18.03 12.59
CA PRO A 186 0.75 -18.80 11.63
C PRO A 186 0.33 -20.27 11.61
N ALA A 187 0.43 -20.90 10.43
CA ALA A 187 0.11 -22.31 10.21
C ALA A 187 0.76 -23.26 11.23
N ALA A 188 0.10 -24.38 11.53
CA ALA A 188 0.53 -25.27 12.60
C ALA A 188 1.91 -25.92 12.39
N ALA A 189 2.29 -26.14 11.13
CA ALA A 189 3.49 -26.87 10.74
C ALA A 189 4.20 -26.19 9.56
N PRO A 190 5.51 -26.44 9.36
CA PRO A 190 6.22 -26.04 8.15
C PRO A 190 5.55 -26.59 6.89
N CYS A 191 5.70 -25.89 5.76
CA CYS A 191 5.19 -26.35 4.47
C CYS A 191 5.88 -27.62 3.95
N ASP A 192 7.13 -27.87 4.38
CA ASP A 192 7.87 -29.10 4.07
C ASP A 192 7.47 -30.22 5.05
N PRO A 193 6.80 -31.29 4.57
CA PRO A 193 6.39 -32.40 5.40
C PRO A 193 7.56 -33.22 5.94
N ASP A 194 8.78 -33.08 5.39
CA ASP A 194 9.99 -33.79 5.79
C ASP A 194 10.97 -32.91 6.59
N ALA A 195 10.52 -31.71 7.03
CA ALA A 195 11.34 -30.80 7.84
C ALA A 195 11.98 -31.49 9.04
N SER A 196 13.27 -31.20 9.29
CA SER A 196 14.04 -31.84 10.36
C SER A 196 13.45 -31.57 11.75
N PRO A 197 13.76 -32.41 12.76
CA PRO A 197 13.31 -32.16 14.14
C PRO A 197 13.71 -30.78 14.68
N GLU A 198 14.89 -30.26 14.33
CA GLU A 198 15.40 -28.95 14.73
C GLU A 198 14.60 -27.83 14.08
N ALA A 199 14.34 -27.92 12.77
CA ALA A 199 13.55 -26.92 12.05
C ALA A 199 12.12 -26.83 12.60
N ARG A 200 11.50 -27.98 12.93
CA ARG A 200 10.17 -28.01 13.55
C ARG A 200 10.17 -27.38 14.94
N LYS A 201 11.19 -27.65 15.76
CA LYS A 201 11.33 -27.05 17.09
C LYS A 201 11.53 -25.54 17.01
N LEU A 202 12.38 -25.06 16.10
CA LEU A 202 12.59 -23.63 15.86
C LEU A 202 11.27 -22.97 15.42
N TYR A 203 10.56 -23.54 14.44
CA TYR A 203 9.29 -22.99 13.98
C TYR A 203 8.24 -22.95 15.10
N ALA A 204 8.14 -23.99 15.91
CA ALA A 204 7.25 -24.00 17.07
C ALA A 204 7.61 -22.91 18.09
N TYR A 205 8.90 -22.66 18.33
CA TYR A 205 9.34 -21.56 19.18
C TYR A 205 8.94 -20.20 18.59
N LEU A 206 9.24 -19.95 17.31
CA LEU A 206 8.88 -18.71 16.61
C LEU A 206 7.36 -18.44 16.68
N ARG A 207 6.53 -19.48 16.49
CA ARG A 207 5.07 -19.38 16.64
C ARG A 207 4.63 -19.05 18.06
N SER A 208 5.33 -19.53 19.08
CA SER A 208 4.93 -19.31 20.47
C SER A 208 5.11 -17.86 20.93
N VAL A 209 6.07 -17.15 20.30
CA VAL A 209 6.39 -15.73 20.56
C VAL A 209 5.74 -14.77 19.55
N TYR A 210 5.28 -15.26 18.40
CA TYR A 210 4.63 -14.45 17.36
C TYR A 210 3.41 -13.71 17.92
N GLY A 211 3.30 -12.41 17.65
CA GLY A 211 2.26 -11.53 18.18
C GLY A 211 2.43 -11.11 19.66
N LYS A 212 3.45 -11.64 20.36
CA LYS A 212 3.75 -11.30 21.77
C LYS A 212 5.07 -10.55 21.94
N HIS A 213 6.07 -10.92 21.15
CA HIS A 213 7.43 -10.37 21.23
C HIS A 213 8.02 -10.17 19.83
N ILE A 214 9.02 -9.28 19.75
CA ILE A 214 9.90 -9.13 18.59
C ILE A 214 11.26 -9.71 18.98
N LEU A 215 11.78 -10.62 18.15
CA LEU A 215 13.12 -11.17 18.33
C LEU A 215 14.15 -10.17 17.79
N SER A 216 15.13 -9.80 18.62
CA SER A 216 16.28 -9.02 18.18
C SER A 216 17.13 -9.85 17.21
N GLY A 217 17.63 -9.24 16.14
CA GLY A 217 18.51 -9.89 15.17
C GLY A 217 19.59 -8.94 14.68
N GLN A 218 20.76 -9.49 14.38
CA GLN A 218 21.91 -8.78 13.83
C GLN A 218 22.42 -9.56 12.62
N GLN A 219 22.82 -8.86 11.57
CA GLN A 219 23.48 -9.44 10.40
C GLN A 219 24.99 -9.38 10.58
N GLU A 220 25.69 -10.50 10.36
CA GLU A 220 27.16 -10.56 10.34
C GLU A 220 27.73 -9.85 9.10
N TYR A 221 28.94 -9.31 9.22
CA TYR A 221 29.73 -8.83 8.07
C TYR A 221 30.01 -9.96 7.07
N CYS A 222 29.82 -9.72 5.77
CA CYS A 222 30.01 -10.73 4.73
C CYS A 222 31.11 -10.38 3.72
N GLY A 223 31.95 -11.37 3.37
CA GLY A 223 32.87 -11.34 2.22
C GLY A 223 34.31 -10.92 2.52
N SER A 224 35.26 -11.43 1.72
CA SER A 224 36.72 -11.21 1.84
C SER A 224 37.22 -9.80 1.53
N HIS A 225 36.32 -8.82 1.41
CA HIS A 225 36.66 -7.42 1.07
C HIS A 225 36.48 -6.46 2.26
N ASN A 226 35.98 -6.97 3.39
CA ASN A 226 35.87 -6.22 4.64
C ASN A 226 36.82 -6.82 5.66
N TYR A 227 38.10 -6.82 5.32
CA TYR A 227 39.11 -6.92 6.35
C TYR A 227 38.93 -5.70 7.26
N ASN A 228 38.57 -5.96 8.52
CA ASN A 228 38.94 -5.07 9.61
C ASN A 228 40.46 -5.01 9.58
N LYS A 229 41.00 -4.16 8.71
CA LYS A 229 42.39 -3.78 8.80
C LYS A 229 42.47 -3.10 10.15
N ASP A 230 43.16 -3.73 11.08
CA ASP A 230 43.48 -3.14 12.37
C ASP A 230 44.19 -1.81 12.04
N ALA A 231 43.45 -0.70 12.05
CA ALA A 231 43.93 0.61 11.61
C ALA A 231 45.05 1.13 12.52
N HIS A 232 45.41 0.34 13.54
CA HIS A 232 46.43 0.60 14.54
C HIS A 232 47.67 -0.28 14.42
N ARG A 233 47.73 -1.25 13.48
CA ARG A 233 48.93 -2.10 13.27
C ARG A 233 49.28 -2.28 11.79
N ASP A 234 50.31 -1.56 11.36
CA ASP A 234 50.86 -1.63 9.99
C ASP A 234 51.68 -2.90 9.72
N ASP A 235 51.98 -3.73 10.73
CA ASP A 235 52.92 -4.85 10.66
C ASP A 235 52.29 -6.26 10.63
N ALA A 236 50.96 -6.36 10.76
CA ALA A 236 50.27 -7.65 10.75
C ALA A 236 50.14 -8.21 9.31
N LYS A 237 50.72 -9.39 9.07
CA LYS A 237 50.78 -10.03 7.74
C LYS A 237 49.54 -10.83 7.32
N ILE A 238 48.48 -10.87 8.13
CA ILE A 238 47.21 -11.51 7.79
C ILE A 238 46.11 -10.67 8.45
N ASP A 239 45.11 -10.28 7.67
CA ASP A 239 43.89 -9.68 8.18
C ASP A 239 43.12 -10.72 9.00
N TYR A 240 43.23 -10.63 10.32
CA TYR A 240 42.37 -11.38 11.23
C TYR A 240 41.07 -10.60 11.44
N LEU A 241 39.94 -11.31 11.50
CA LEU A 241 38.75 -10.78 12.15
C LEU A 241 39.14 -10.54 13.61
N VAL A 242 39.13 -9.28 14.04
CA VAL A 242 39.14 -8.96 15.47
C VAL A 242 37.82 -9.47 16.02
N ASP A 243 37.91 -10.46 16.91
CA ASP A 243 36.79 -10.91 17.70
C ASP A 243 36.35 -9.75 18.62
N ASN A 244 35.24 -9.10 18.25
CA ASN A 244 34.63 -8.05 19.05
C ASN A 244 33.64 -8.61 20.08
N GLU A 245 33.60 -9.92 20.34
CA GLU A 245 32.73 -10.51 21.38
C GLU A 245 33.03 -9.94 22.78
N ALA A 246 34.22 -9.40 23.02
CA ALA A 246 34.56 -8.68 24.25
C ALA A 246 33.85 -7.31 24.41
N GLU A 247 33.28 -6.75 23.34
CA GLU A 247 32.49 -5.50 23.39
C GLU A 247 31.03 -5.73 23.79
N PHE A 248 30.58 -6.98 23.83
CA PHE A 248 29.23 -7.33 24.23
C PHE A 248 29.23 -7.73 25.72
N GLU A 249 28.82 -6.82 26.59
CA GLU A 249 28.35 -7.22 27.92
C GLU A 249 27.07 -8.05 27.73
N TYR A 250 27.13 -9.33 28.12
CA TYR A 250 25.94 -10.16 28.22
C TYR A 250 24.93 -9.49 29.15
N ILE A 251 23.76 -9.14 28.61
CA ILE A 251 22.62 -8.60 29.36
C ILE A 251 21.88 -9.72 30.11
#